data_AF-A0A8S0FSL0-F1
#
_entry.id   AF-A0A8S0FSL0-F1
#
_cell.length_a   1.000
_cell.length_b   1.000
_cell.length_c   1.000
_cell.angle_alpha   90.00
_cell.angle_beta   90.00
_cell.angle_gamma   90.00
#
_symmetry.space_group_name_H-M   'P 1'
#
loop_
_entity.id
_entity.type
_entity.pdbx_description
1 polymer ?
#
loop_
_entity_poly.entity_id
_entity_poly.type
_entity_poly.pdbx_seq_one_letter_code
_entity_poly.pdbx_strand_id
1 'polypeptide(L)'
;MFNFMKSVGATPIVKAIDVPGEKLNSLEELFQKTMEEYEQRSSTLAQLADEAKELNDDSTVNFLRDLEKEQQHDGLLLQTILDEVRSAKLAGMCPVQTDQHVLNVVSHQLH
;
A
#
# COMPACT_ATOMS: atom_id res chain seq x y z
N MET A 1 -12.76 6.39 0.62
CA MET A 1 -12.67 7.81 1.05
C MET A 1 -13.64 8.72 0.29
N PHE A 2 -13.57 8.81 -1.05
CA PHE A 2 -14.44 9.70 -1.85
C PHE A 2 -15.95 9.54 -1.55
N ASN A 3 -16.45 8.29 -1.56
CA ASN A 3 -17.85 8.01 -1.26
C ASN A 3 -18.23 8.31 0.19
N PHE A 4 -17.33 8.04 1.14
CA PHE A 4 -17.52 8.40 2.55
C PHE A 4 -17.72 9.91 2.69
N MET A 5 -16.83 10.72 2.10
CA MET A 5 -16.94 12.19 2.13
C MET A 5 -18.27 12.68 1.53
N LYS A 6 -18.72 12.10 0.41
CA LYS A 6 -20.06 12.42 -0.14
C LYS A 6 -21.19 12.06 0.81
N SER A 7 -21.09 10.90 1.48
CA SER A 7 -22.16 10.40 2.37
C SER A 7 -22.38 11.28 3.60
N VAL A 8 -21.34 11.97 4.06
CA VAL A 8 -21.40 12.93 5.18
C VAL A 8 -21.69 14.36 4.72
N GLY A 9 -22.05 14.56 3.44
CA GLY A 9 -22.41 15.86 2.88
C GLY A 9 -21.23 16.75 2.45
N ALA A 10 -20.00 16.24 2.47
CA ALA A 10 -18.83 16.98 1.99
C ALA A 10 -18.71 16.95 0.46
N THR A 11 -17.93 17.88 -0.10
CA THR A 11 -17.61 17.94 -1.53
C THR A 11 -16.17 17.44 -1.76
N PRO A 12 -15.96 16.16 -2.06
CA PRO A 12 -14.61 15.65 -2.33
C PRO A 12 -14.05 16.23 -3.63
N ILE A 13 -12.79 16.65 -3.59
CA ILE A 13 -12.08 17.26 -4.72
C ILE A 13 -10.95 16.32 -5.13
N VAL A 14 -10.91 15.92 -6.39
CA VAL A 14 -9.79 15.17 -6.98
C VAL A 14 -8.90 16.16 -7.71
N LYS A 15 -7.66 16.32 -7.23
CA LYS A 15 -6.64 17.15 -7.89
C LYS A 15 -5.96 16.35 -9.02
N ALA A 16 -5.22 17.06 -9.88
CA ALA A 16 -4.33 16.41 -10.83
C ALA A 16 -3.35 15.49 -10.08
N ILE A 17 -3.12 14.30 -10.64
CA ILE A 17 -2.19 13.32 -10.08
C ILE A 17 -0.87 13.50 -10.83
N ASP A 18 0.19 13.85 -10.10
CA ASP A 18 1.54 13.81 -10.64
C ASP A 18 2.01 12.37 -10.64
N VAL A 19 2.23 11.80 -11.82
CA VAL A 19 2.83 10.47 -11.96
C VAL A 19 4.35 10.65 -11.95
N PRO A 20 5.08 10.10 -10.97
CA PRO A 20 6.52 10.16 -10.96
C PRO A 20 7.06 9.47 -12.22
N GLY A 21 7.77 10.21 -13.07
CA GLY A 21 8.47 9.66 -14.25
C GLY A 21 9.78 8.98 -13.88
N GLU A 22 9.80 8.25 -12.76
CA GLU A 22 11.02 7.68 -12.22
C GLU A 22 11.45 6.44 -12.98
N LYS A 23 12.72 6.44 -13.38
CA LYS A 23 13.33 5.27 -14.02
C LYS A 23 13.69 4.26 -12.94
N LEU A 24 13.00 3.13 -12.94
CA LEU A 24 13.31 1.98 -12.11
C LEU A 24 14.37 1.10 -12.80
N ASN A 25 15.35 0.63 -12.03
CA ASN A 25 16.52 -0.09 -12.53
C ASN A 25 16.48 -1.58 -12.16
N SER A 26 15.59 -1.99 -11.26
CA SER A 26 15.41 -3.39 -10.88
C SER A 26 14.03 -3.68 -10.32
N LEU A 27 13.67 -4.97 -10.27
CA LEU A 27 12.44 -5.45 -9.64
C LEU A 27 12.43 -5.18 -8.13
N GLU A 28 13.59 -5.28 -7.47
CA GLU A 28 13.74 -4.93 -6.06
C GLU A 28 13.45 -3.45 -5.81
N GLU A 29 13.97 -2.56 -6.66
CA GLU A 29 13.71 -1.12 -6.55
C GLU A 29 12.22 -0.79 -6.73
N LEU A 30 11.53 -1.48 -7.65
CA LEU A 30 10.08 -1.35 -7.82
C LEU A 30 9.34 -1.69 -6.52
N PHE A 31 9.57 -2.87 -5.95
CA PHE A 31 8.85 -3.31 -4.75
C PHE A 31 9.26 -2.56 -3.49
N GLN A 32 10.51 -2.09 -3.42
CA GLN A 32 10.99 -1.22 -2.35
C GLN A 32 10.24 0.12 -2.36
N LYS A 33 10.16 0.80 -3.51
CA LYS A 33 9.38 2.04 -3.64
C LYS A 33 7.91 1.82 -3.38
N THR A 34 7.35 0.71 -3.86
CA THR A 34 5.94 0.35 -3.57
C THR A 34 5.70 0.19 -2.07
N MET A 35 6.65 -0.40 -1.34
CA MET A 35 6.57 -0.53 0.12
C MET A 35 6.66 0.83 0.82
N GLU A 36 7.60 1.69 0.40
CA GLU A 36 7.75 3.05 0.96
C GLU A 36 6.46 3.89 0.77
N GLU A 37 5.85 3.82 -0.41
CA GLU A 37 4.56 4.47 -0.68
C GLU A 37 3.42 3.91 0.18
N TYR A 38 3.41 2.59 0.41
CA TYR A 38 2.47 1.94 1.33
C TYR A 38 2.66 2.43 2.77
N GLU A 39 3.90 2.46 3.28
CA GLU A 39 4.22 2.91 4.63
C GLU A 39 3.83 4.39 4.83
N GLN A 40 4.12 5.24 3.83
CA GLN A 40 3.71 6.64 3.85
C GLN A 40 2.18 6.77 3.92
N ARG A 41 1.44 5.99 3.13
CA ARG A 41 -0.03 5.98 3.15
C ARG A 41 -0.56 5.49 4.50
N SER A 42 0.01 4.42 5.05
CA SER A 42 -0.37 3.91 6.37
C SER A 42 -0.13 4.95 7.47
N SER A 43 1.02 5.63 7.45
CA SER A 43 1.33 6.71 8.40
C SER A 43 0.36 7.89 8.26
N THR A 44 0.00 8.26 7.03
CA THR A 44 -0.97 9.33 6.77
C THR A 44 -2.35 8.97 7.34
N LEU A 45 -2.79 7.73 7.20
CA LEU A 45 -4.07 7.27 7.75
C LEU A 45 -4.09 7.28 9.27
N ALA A 46 -3.00 6.84 9.91
CA ALA A 46 -2.85 6.90 11.35
C ALA A 46 -2.92 8.35 11.87
N GLN A 47 -2.21 9.27 11.22
CA GLN A 47 -2.26 10.71 11.55
C GLN A 47 -3.68 11.28 11.41
N LEU A 48 -4.37 10.99 10.31
CA LEU A 48 -5.75 11.44 10.12
C LEU A 48 -6.71 10.86 11.17
N ALA A 49 -6.48 9.62 11.62
CA ALA A 49 -7.28 9.01 12.67
C ALA A 49 -7.04 9.66 14.03
N ASP A 50 -5.80 10.03 14.34
CA ASP A 50 -5.45 10.78 15.55
C ASP A 50 -6.07 12.18 15.52
N GLU A 51 -5.97 12.91 14.41
CA GLU A 51 -6.61 14.22 14.23
C GLU A 51 -8.15 14.15 14.40
N ALA A 52 -8.80 13.17 13.76
CA ALA A 52 -10.25 12.96 13.90
C ALA A 52 -10.65 12.67 15.35
N LYS A 53 -9.81 11.91 16.07
CA LYS A 53 -10.03 11.60 17.49
C LYS A 53 -9.90 12.84 18.37
N GLU A 54 -8.91 13.71 18.13
CA GLU A 54 -8.76 14.99 18.84
C GLU A 54 -9.98 15.91 18.64
N LEU A 55 -10.60 15.84 17.46
CA LEU A 55 -11.81 16.59 17.12
C LEU A 55 -13.12 15.92 17.59
N ASN A 56 -13.05 14.75 18.23
CA ASN A 56 -14.20 13.93 18.62
C ASN A 56 -15.10 13.53 17.44
N ASP A 57 -14.52 13.32 16.25
CA ASP A 57 -15.22 12.81 15.08
C ASP A 57 -15.12 11.27 15.00
N ASP A 58 -15.92 10.60 15.83
CA ASP A 58 -15.97 9.14 15.90
C ASP A 58 -16.32 8.48 14.55
N SER A 59 -17.09 9.18 13.71
CA SER A 59 -17.51 8.65 12.40
C SER A 59 -16.31 8.50 11.45
N THR A 60 -15.46 9.53 11.40
CA THR A 60 -14.24 9.53 10.61
C THR A 60 -13.19 8.59 11.22
N VAL A 61 -13.06 8.53 12.55
CA VAL A 61 -12.15 7.58 13.23
C VAL A 61 -12.48 6.14 12.86
N ASN A 62 -13.76 5.75 12.93
CA ASN A 62 -14.19 4.39 12.60
C ASN A 62 -13.92 4.07 11.12
N PHE A 63 -14.27 5.00 10.22
CA PHE A 63 -14.01 4.84 8.79
C PHE A 63 -12.52 4.64 8.48
N LEU A 64 -11.63 5.45 9.08
CA LEU A 64 -10.19 5.36 8.85
C LEU A 64 -9.59 4.07 9.41
N ARG A 65 -10.06 3.59 10.56
CA ARG A 65 -9.62 2.32 11.15
C ARG A 65 -10.03 1.12 10.32
N ASP A 66 -11.22 1.12 9.74
CA ASP A 66 -11.65 0.02 8.86
C ASP A 66 -10.83 0.03 7.57
N LEU A 67 -10.55 1.21 7.01
CA LEU A 67 -9.67 1.37 5.86
C LEU A 67 -8.21 0.94 6.14
N GLU A 68 -7.71 1.16 7.36
CA GLU A 68 -6.39 0.70 7.80
C GLU A 68 -6.34 -0.83 7.90
N LYS A 69 -7.35 -1.47 8.49
CA LYS A 69 -7.43 -2.94 8.58
C LYS A 69 -7.44 -3.59 7.19
N GLU A 70 -8.18 -3.03 6.24
CA GLU A 70 -8.19 -3.51 4.85
C GLU A 70 -6.77 -3.45 4.25
N GLN A 71 -6.04 -2.37 4.50
CA GLN A 71 -4.68 -2.18 3.96
C GLN A 71 -3.60 -3.02 4.64
N GLN A 72 -3.78 -3.45 5.89
CA GLN A 72 -2.80 -4.31 6.56
C GLN A 72 -2.53 -5.60 5.80
N HIS A 73 -3.56 -6.15 5.13
CA HIS A 73 -3.38 -7.32 4.28
C HIS A 73 -2.48 -7.02 3.07
N ASP A 74 -2.72 -5.88 2.41
CA ASP A 74 -1.89 -5.42 1.29
C ASP A 74 -0.42 -5.21 1.73
N GLY A 75 -0.21 -4.64 2.91
CA GLY A 75 1.13 -4.44 3.48
C GLY A 75 1.89 -5.75 3.69
N LEU A 76 1.22 -6.75 4.26
CA LEU A 76 1.81 -8.08 4.47
C LEU A 76 2.18 -8.75 3.13
N LEU A 77 1.29 -8.66 2.14
CA LEU A 77 1.54 -9.19 0.80
C LEU A 77 2.75 -8.50 0.14
N LEU A 78 2.78 -7.16 0.17
CA LEU A 78 3.90 -6.40 -0.39
C LEU A 78 5.23 -6.74 0.29
N GLN A 79 5.22 -6.94 1.61
CA GLN A 79 6.42 -7.31 2.36
C GLN A 79 6.91 -8.69 1.96
N THR A 80 5.98 -9.64 1.84
CA THR A 80 6.28 -11.01 1.38
C THR A 80 6.89 -11.01 -0.02
N ILE A 81 6.35 -10.21 -0.94
CA ILE A 81 6.87 -10.09 -2.31
C ILE A 81 8.28 -9.48 -2.30
N LEU A 82 8.49 -8.39 -1.54
CA LEU A 82 9.80 -7.74 -1.44
C LEU A 82 10.86 -8.70 -0.87
N ASP A 83 10.51 -9.48 0.14
CA ASP A 83 11.41 -10.47 0.74
C ASP A 83 11.70 -11.63 -0.21
N GLU A 84 10.73 -12.07 -1.02
CA GLU A 84 10.95 -13.08 -2.06
C GLU A 84 11.91 -12.56 -3.15
N VAL A 85 11.72 -11.31 -3.60
CA VAL A 85 12.60 -10.69 -4.60
C VAL A 85 14.04 -10.57 -4.08
N ARG A 86 14.21 -10.16 -2.82
CA ARG A 86 15.54 -10.10 -2.16
C ARG A 86 16.15 -11.49 -2.04
N SER A 87 15.37 -12.48 -1.62
CA SER A 87 15.79 -13.89 -1.51
C SER A 87 16.25 -14.45 -2.85
N ALA A 88 15.49 -14.23 -3.92
CA ALA A 88 15.82 -14.68 -5.27
C ALA A 88 17.11 -14.02 -5.80
N LYS A 89 17.29 -12.72 -5.53
CA LYS A 89 18.53 -12.00 -5.88
C LYS A 89 19.75 -12.57 -5.15
N LEU A 90 19.62 -12.87 -3.85
CA LEU A 90 20.69 -13.49 -3.06
C LEU A 90 21.03 -14.91 -3.56
N ALA A 91 20.02 -15.65 -4.04
CA ALA A 91 20.19 -16.95 -4.67
C ALA A 91 20.80 -16.89 -6.08
N GLY A 92 21.04 -15.69 -6.62
CA GLY A 92 21.60 -15.50 -7.97
C GLY A 92 20.62 -15.86 -9.09
N MET A 93 19.31 -15.84 -8.83
CA MET A 93 18.28 -16.15 -9.82
C MET A 93 18.24 -15.09 -10.92
N CYS A 94 17.91 -15.52 -12.14
CA CYS A 94 17.67 -14.58 -13.23
C CYS A 94 16.27 -13.93 -13.10
N PRO A 95 16.01 -12.78 -13.76
CA PRO A 95 14.75 -12.07 -13.61
C PRO A 95 13.49 -12.90 -13.91
N VAL A 96 13.55 -13.81 -14.89
CA VAL A 96 12.42 -14.69 -15.25
C VAL A 96 12.10 -15.68 -14.12
N GLN A 97 13.12 -16.19 -13.43
CA GLN A 97 12.94 -17.08 -12.30
C GLN A 97 12.37 -16.29 -11.11
N THR A 98 12.92 -15.10 -10.82
CA THR A 98 12.39 -14.23 -9.77
C THR A 98 10.94 -13.86 -10.01
N ASP A 99 10.55 -13.53 -11.24
CA ASP A 99 9.17 -13.22 -11.61
C ASP A 99 8.22 -14.41 -11.36
N GLN A 100 8.63 -15.62 -11.74
CA GLN A 100 7.84 -16.83 -11.46
C GLN A 100 7.66 -17.10 -9.96
N HIS A 101 8.68 -16.83 -9.16
CA HIS A 101 8.62 -16.93 -7.70
C HIS A 101 7.61 -15.94 -7.11
N VAL A 102 7.66 -14.67 -7.54
CA VAL A 102 6.70 -13.66 -7.14
C VAL A 102 5.27 -14.05 -7.53
N LEU A 103 5.08 -14.58 -8.75
CA LEU A 103 3.77 -15.06 -9.20
C LEU A 103 3.22 -16.18 -8.31
N ASN A 104 4.08 -17.10 -7.86
CA ASN A 104 3.67 -18.18 -6.96
C ASN A 104 3.23 -17.61 -5.61
N VAL A 105 3.99 -16.66 -5.03
CA VAL A 105 3.64 -15.97 -3.78
C VAL A 105 2.25 -15.33 -3.89
N VAL A 106 1.99 -14.59 -4.97
CA VAL A 106 0.70 -13.91 -5.18
C VAL A 106 -0.44 -14.93 -5.36
N SER A 107 -0.20 -15.99 -6.14
CA SER A 107 -1.22 -17.02 -6.42
C SER A 107 -1.61 -17.81 -5.18
N HIS A 108 -0.67 -18.06 -4.26
CA HIS A 108 -0.94 -18.76 -3.00
C HIS A 108 -1.68 -17.91 -1.96
N GLN A 109 -1.64 -16.58 -2.07
CA GLN A 109 -2.36 -15.67 -1.17
C GLN A 109 -3.82 -15.43 -1.59
N LEU A 110 -4.18 -15.81 -2.83
CA LEU A 110 -5.53 -15.68 -3.40
C LEU A 110 -6.44 -16.91 -3.16
N HIS A 111 -5.95 -17.93 -2.46
CA HIS A 111 -6.63 -19.21 -2.18
C HIS A 111 -6.71 -19.49 -0.68
#